data_AF-A0A947B6B0-F1
#
_entry.id   AF-A0A947B6B0-F1
#
_cell.length_a   1.000
_cell.length_b   1.000
_cell.length_c   1.000
_cell.angle_alpha   90.00
_cell.angle_beta   90.00
_cell.angle_gamma   90.00
#
_symmetry.space_group_name_H-M   'P 1'
#
loop_
_entity.id
_entity.type
_entity.pdbx_description
1 polymer ?
#
loop_
_entity_poly.entity_id
_entity_poly.type
_entity_poly.pdbx_seq_one_letter_code
_entity_poly.pdbx_strand_id
1 'polypeptide(L)'
;MPLLQPRVPNSVLFLLIFGCCLQVIWHGMRPTQQANAESLPSAPSVAVLRLVSLGDPLLTARALMLWLQAFDNQPGMSIPFAALDYDKVRAWLARILALDPRGQYPLIAASRLYAQVPVEDKQRAMLAFVYEQFFSDPNRRWPWLVHGVILARHSLKDVPLALKYAQAITSHATGPHVPYWARDMSIIILEDMGELEKARALIGKLLKRGDITDPGEVLFLKKKLEEIGRRIGSR
;
A
#
# COMPACT_ATOMS: atom_id res chain seq x y z
N MET A 1 -3.34 -51.80 34.06
CA MET A 1 -3.49 -50.33 34.20
C MET A 1 -4.50 -49.85 33.15
N PRO A 2 -5.82 -49.90 33.40
CA PRO A 2 -6.82 -49.43 32.47
C PRO A 2 -7.20 -47.97 32.80
N LEU A 3 -7.13 -47.09 31.79
CA LEU A 3 -7.55 -45.71 31.86
C LEU A 3 -9.08 -45.65 32.04
N LEU A 4 -9.54 -45.20 33.20
CA LEU A 4 -10.94 -44.84 33.44
C LEU A 4 -11.27 -43.60 32.59
N GLN A 5 -11.97 -43.79 31.48
CA GLN A 5 -12.60 -42.69 30.76
C GLN A 5 -13.73 -42.12 31.65
N PRO A 6 -13.71 -40.82 32.00
CA PRO A 6 -14.79 -40.23 32.76
C PRO A 6 -16.07 -40.23 31.90
N ARG A 7 -17.06 -41.03 32.30
CA ARG A 7 -18.41 -41.00 31.72
C ARG A 7 -19.04 -39.65 32.05
N VAL A 8 -19.17 -38.80 31.05
CA VAL A 8 -19.85 -37.51 31.16
C VAL A 8 -21.32 -37.76 31.51
N PRO A 9 -21.89 -37.09 32.53
CA PRO A 9 -23.29 -37.27 32.89
C PRO A 9 -24.22 -36.94 31.71
N ASN A 10 -25.26 -37.77 31.49
CA ASN A 10 -26.22 -37.57 30.40
C ASN A 10 -26.91 -36.20 30.44
N SER A 11 -27.05 -35.60 31.63
CA SER A 11 -27.57 -34.23 31.81
C SER A 11 -26.67 -33.16 31.20
N VAL A 12 -25.35 -33.32 31.30
CA VAL A 12 -24.37 -32.40 30.70
C VAL A 12 -24.39 -32.54 29.18
N LEU A 13 -24.51 -33.77 28.67
CA LEU A 13 -24.66 -34.01 27.23
C LEU A 13 -25.94 -33.38 26.69
N PHE A 14 -27.06 -33.52 27.41
CA PHE A 14 -28.34 -32.93 27.02
C PHE A 14 -28.28 -31.40 27.00
N LEU A 15 -27.66 -30.79 28.03
CA LEU A 15 -27.50 -29.34 28.13
C LEU A 15 -26.59 -28.78 27.03
N LEU A 16 -25.55 -29.54 26.64
CA LEU A 16 -24.65 -29.19 25.55
C LEU A 16 -25.35 -29.29 24.19
N ILE A 17 -26.11 -30.37 23.94
CA ILE A 17 -26.92 -30.52 22.72
C ILE A 17 -27.96 -29.40 22.65
N PHE A 18 -28.66 -29.12 23.76
CA PHE A 18 -29.65 -28.05 23.82
C PHE A 18 -29.00 -26.68 23.56
N GLY A 19 -27.85 -26.40 24.15
CA GLY A 19 -27.06 -25.19 23.89
C GLY A 19 -26.64 -25.07 22.42
N CYS A 20 -26.15 -26.16 21.81
CA CYS A 20 -25.81 -26.19 20.39
C CYS A 20 -27.04 -25.98 19.49
N CYS A 21 -28.18 -26.61 19.79
CA CYS A 21 -29.42 -26.40 19.05
C CYS A 21 -29.90 -24.95 19.16
N LEU A 22 -29.85 -24.36 20.37
CA LEU A 22 -30.19 -22.96 20.58
C LEU A 22 -29.24 -22.04 19.80
N GLN A 23 -27.95 -22.37 19.75
CA GLN A 23 -26.95 -21.62 19.00
C GLN A 23 -27.18 -21.70 17.49
N VAL A 24 -27.54 -22.87 16.95
CA VAL A 24 -27.88 -23.07 15.53
C VAL A 24 -29.17 -22.33 15.16
N ILE A 25 -30.20 -22.42 16.00
CA ILE A 25 -31.46 -21.70 15.80
C ILE A 25 -31.21 -20.19 15.84
N TRP A 26 -30.45 -19.71 16.81
CA TRP A 26 -30.07 -18.29 16.90
C TRP A 26 -29.30 -17.83 15.67
N HIS A 27 -28.33 -18.62 15.18
CA HIS A 27 -27.59 -18.32 13.97
C HIS A 27 -28.44 -18.38 12.70
N GLY A 28 -29.44 -19.27 12.63
CA GLY A 28 -30.37 -19.38 11.50
C GLY A 28 -31.47 -18.30 11.50
N MET A 29 -31.83 -17.77 12.67
CA MET A 29 -32.78 -16.65 12.82
C MET A 29 -32.11 -15.28 12.68
N ARG A 30 -30.78 -15.18 12.80
CA ARG A 30 -30.08 -13.98 12.34
C ARG A 30 -30.33 -13.88 10.83
N PRO A 31 -30.90 -12.77 10.33
CA PRO A 31 -30.97 -12.57 8.88
C PRO A 31 -29.56 -12.81 8.34
N THR A 32 -29.45 -13.57 7.25
CA THR A 32 -28.19 -13.64 6.49
C THR A 32 -27.83 -12.20 6.22
N GLN A 33 -26.80 -11.72 6.93
CA GLN A 33 -26.32 -10.37 6.81
C GLN A 33 -25.69 -10.35 5.43
N GLN A 34 -26.52 -10.09 4.41
CA GLN A 34 -26.06 -9.81 3.07
C GLN A 34 -25.06 -8.70 3.29
N ALA A 35 -23.78 -9.01 3.11
CA ALA A 35 -22.75 -8.03 2.93
C ALA A 35 -23.04 -7.40 1.57
N ASN A 36 -24.13 -6.63 1.51
CA ASN A 36 -24.09 -5.38 0.82
C ASN A 36 -22.78 -4.76 1.25
N ALA A 37 -21.97 -4.30 0.29
CA ALA A 37 -20.91 -3.38 0.57
C ALA A 37 -21.55 -2.17 1.27
N GLU A 38 -21.81 -2.31 2.58
CA GLU A 38 -22.50 -1.34 3.39
C GLU A 38 -21.55 -0.16 3.35
N SER A 39 -21.99 0.83 2.59
CA SER A 39 -21.07 1.77 1.98
C SER A 39 -20.26 2.40 3.11
N LEU A 40 -18.93 2.30 3.05
CA LEU A 40 -18.05 2.91 4.06
C LEU A 40 -18.64 4.28 4.42
N PRO A 41 -18.84 4.62 5.70
CA PRO A 41 -19.35 5.93 6.04
C PRO A 41 -18.34 6.98 5.56
N SER A 42 -18.82 8.16 5.16
CA SER A 42 -17.94 9.26 4.77
C SER A 42 -17.00 9.60 5.92
N ALA A 43 -15.70 9.73 5.61
CA ALA A 43 -14.71 10.00 6.65
C ALA A 43 -15.04 11.33 7.38
N PRO A 44 -15.14 11.32 8.72
CA PRO A 44 -15.45 12.52 9.48
C PRO A 44 -14.37 13.60 9.27
N SER A 45 -14.73 14.86 9.48
CA SER A 45 -13.79 15.96 9.32
C SER A 45 -12.65 15.85 10.35
N VAL A 46 -11.48 16.38 9.99
CA VAL A 46 -10.32 16.39 10.91
C VAL A 46 -10.64 17.15 12.20
N ALA A 47 -11.50 18.17 12.14
CA ALA A 47 -11.95 18.92 13.31
C ALA A 47 -12.75 18.04 14.29
N VAL A 48 -13.70 17.25 13.77
CA VAL A 48 -14.48 16.30 14.59
C VAL A 48 -13.56 15.24 15.19
N LEU A 49 -12.64 14.70 14.39
CA LEU A 49 -11.68 13.71 14.87
C LEU A 49 -10.76 14.25 15.96
N ARG A 50 -10.32 15.52 15.86
CA ARG A 50 -9.51 16.17 16.91
C ARG A 50 -10.29 16.46 18.19
N LEU A 51 -11.59 16.72 18.10
CA LEU A 51 -12.46 16.88 19.26
C LEU A 51 -12.67 15.55 19.98
N VAL A 52 -12.93 14.47 19.24
CA VAL A 52 -13.09 13.11 19.78
C VAL A 52 -11.77 12.56 20.32
N SER A 53 -10.63 12.98 19.75
CA SER A 53 -9.32 12.52 20.19
C SER A 53 -8.90 13.04 21.58
N LEU A 54 -9.66 13.96 22.18
CA LEU A 54 -9.39 14.54 23.51
C LEU A 54 -7.93 15.02 23.68
N GLY A 55 -7.30 15.48 22.60
CA GLY A 55 -5.91 15.96 22.58
C GLY A 55 -4.84 14.97 22.07
N ASP A 56 -5.14 13.68 21.85
CA ASP A 56 -4.17 12.72 21.28
C ASP A 56 -4.54 12.28 19.84
N PRO A 57 -4.08 13.03 18.82
CA PRO A 57 -4.37 12.70 17.42
C PRO A 57 -3.70 11.40 16.96
N LEU A 58 -2.60 10.97 17.59
CA LEU A 58 -1.83 9.81 17.17
C LEU A 58 -2.51 8.51 17.59
N LEU A 59 -3.00 8.43 18.83
CA LEU A 59 -3.81 7.30 19.28
C LEU A 59 -5.08 7.17 18.43
N THR A 60 -5.69 8.30 18.07
CA THR A 60 -6.88 8.31 17.21
C THR A 60 -6.55 7.82 15.80
N ALA A 61 -5.45 8.26 15.20
CA ALA A 61 -5.00 7.76 13.90
C ALA A 61 -4.83 6.24 13.89
N ARG A 62 -4.22 5.67 14.95
CA ARG A 62 -4.03 4.22 15.10
C ARG A 62 -5.35 3.49 15.32
N ALA A 63 -6.22 4.00 16.18
CA ALA A 63 -7.54 3.43 16.41
C ALA A 63 -8.39 3.42 15.14
N LEU A 64 -8.34 4.50 14.34
CA LEU A 64 -9.02 4.57 13.05
C LEU A 64 -8.47 3.58 12.02
N MET A 65 -7.15 3.36 11.99
CA MET A 65 -6.58 2.31 11.12
C MET A 65 -7.05 0.91 11.53
N LEU A 66 -7.08 0.62 12.83
CA LEU A 66 -7.59 -0.66 13.33
C LEU A 66 -9.08 -0.83 13.04
N TRP A 67 -9.86 0.23 13.20
CA TRP A 67 -11.28 0.23 12.86
C TRP A 67 -11.50 -0.02 11.37
N LEU A 68 -10.75 0.65 10.49
CA LEU A 68 -10.83 0.46 9.05
C LEU A 68 -10.50 -0.99 8.65
N GLN A 69 -9.42 -1.54 9.22
CA GLN A 69 -9.04 -2.94 8.98
C GLN A 69 -10.07 -3.94 9.51
N ALA A 70 -10.68 -3.66 10.66
CA ALA A 70 -11.74 -4.51 11.22
C ALA A 70 -13.04 -4.42 10.41
N PHE A 71 -13.35 -3.26 9.85
CA PHE A 71 -14.50 -3.07 8.97
C PHE A 71 -14.35 -3.90 7.68
N ASP A 72 -13.13 -3.98 7.14
CA ASP A 72 -12.83 -4.75 5.93
C ASP A 72 -12.84 -6.28 6.18
N ASN A 73 -12.57 -6.75 7.41
CA ASN A 73 -12.43 -8.16 7.75
C ASN A 73 -13.57 -8.65 8.68
N GLN A 74 -14.79 -8.75 8.14
CA GLN A 74 -15.94 -9.24 8.90
C GLN A 74 -15.98 -10.78 8.97
N PRO A 75 -16.13 -11.40 10.17
CA PRO A 75 -16.21 -12.85 10.31
C PRO A 75 -17.40 -13.44 9.53
N GLY A 76 -17.10 -14.37 8.62
CA GLY A 76 -18.11 -15.07 7.81
C GLY A 76 -18.47 -14.39 6.48
N MET A 77 -18.02 -13.16 6.24
CA MET A 77 -18.26 -12.40 5.00
C MET A 77 -17.04 -11.50 4.71
N SER A 78 -16.03 -12.00 4.01
CA SER A 78 -14.98 -11.12 3.49
C SER A 78 -15.60 -10.21 2.43
N ILE A 79 -15.83 -8.92 2.70
CA ILE A 79 -16.20 -7.97 1.64
C ILE A 79 -15.02 -7.99 0.67
N PRO A 80 -15.22 -8.36 -0.61
CA PRO A 80 -14.13 -8.31 -1.57
C PRO A 80 -13.64 -6.86 -1.61
N PHE A 81 -12.34 -6.61 -1.44
CA PHE A 81 -11.78 -5.26 -1.60
C PHE A 81 -12.18 -4.64 -2.97
N ALA A 82 -12.54 -5.47 -3.94
CA ALA A 82 -13.13 -5.09 -5.23
C ALA A 82 -14.52 -4.44 -5.17
N ALA A 83 -15.28 -4.57 -4.07
CA ALA A 83 -16.61 -3.99 -3.91
C ALA A 83 -16.60 -2.66 -3.13
N LEU A 84 -15.47 -2.29 -2.50
CA LEU A 84 -15.36 -1.06 -1.72
C LEU A 84 -15.39 0.20 -2.60
N ASP A 85 -15.86 1.30 -2.03
CA ASP A 85 -15.77 2.63 -2.62
C ASP A 85 -14.38 3.24 -2.34
N TYR A 86 -13.57 3.37 -3.39
CA TYR A 86 -12.16 3.78 -3.26
C TYR A 86 -12.00 5.27 -3.00
N ASP A 87 -13.01 6.09 -3.33
CA ASP A 87 -12.99 7.50 -2.97
C ASP A 87 -13.12 7.66 -1.45
N LYS A 88 -13.96 6.82 -0.84
CA LYS A 88 -14.12 6.79 0.63
C LYS A 88 -12.90 6.21 1.32
N VAL A 89 -12.34 5.11 0.82
CA VAL A 89 -11.08 4.53 1.36
C VAL A 89 -9.96 5.57 1.29
N ARG A 90 -9.80 6.24 0.14
CA ARG A 90 -8.83 7.34 -0.02
C ARG A 90 -9.07 8.46 0.99
N ALA A 91 -10.33 8.88 1.17
CA ALA A 91 -10.68 9.92 2.14
C ALA A 91 -10.30 9.50 3.57
N TRP A 92 -10.61 8.27 3.97
CA TRP A 92 -10.23 7.73 5.29
C TRP A 92 -8.72 7.70 5.49
N LEU A 93 -7.97 7.14 4.54
CA LEU A 93 -6.51 7.10 4.61
C LEU A 93 -5.91 8.52 4.67
N ALA A 94 -6.47 9.46 3.92
CA ALA A 94 -6.06 10.87 3.95
C ALA A 94 -6.36 11.52 5.31
N ARG A 95 -7.52 11.25 5.93
CA ARG A 95 -7.85 11.77 7.28
C ARG A 95 -6.91 11.21 8.34
N ILE A 96 -6.58 9.93 8.25
CA ILE A 96 -5.64 9.28 9.17
C ILE A 96 -4.25 9.88 9.03
N LEU A 97 -3.76 10.09 7.80
CA LEU A 97 -2.48 10.79 7.57
C LEU A 97 -2.51 12.26 8.02
N ALA A 98 -3.66 12.93 7.96
CA ALA A 98 -3.79 14.29 8.48
C ALA A 98 -3.70 14.36 10.01
N LEU A 99 -4.04 13.26 10.71
CA LEU A 99 -3.87 13.12 12.16
C LEU A 99 -2.45 12.68 12.53
N ASP A 100 -1.85 11.76 11.76
CA ASP A 100 -0.46 11.34 11.89
C ASP A 100 0.32 11.53 10.57
N PRO A 101 0.88 12.73 10.33
CA PRO A 101 1.63 13.02 9.10
C PRO A 101 2.89 12.18 8.92
N ARG A 102 3.45 11.64 10.02
CA ARG A 102 4.65 10.81 9.99
C ARG A 102 4.31 9.33 9.79
N GLY A 103 3.04 8.97 9.95
CA GLY A 103 2.51 7.62 9.79
C GLY A 103 2.79 7.06 8.41
N GLN A 104 3.37 5.86 8.38
CA GLN A 104 3.62 5.11 7.14
C GLN A 104 2.51 4.11 6.83
N TYR A 105 1.77 3.70 7.87
CA TYR A 105 0.80 2.62 7.78
C TYR A 105 -0.34 2.86 6.76
N PRO A 106 -0.90 4.08 6.62
CA PRO A 106 -1.90 4.34 5.58
C PRO A 106 -1.35 4.15 4.16
N LEU A 107 -0.06 4.44 3.93
CA LEU A 107 0.59 4.27 2.62
C LEU A 107 0.93 2.80 2.35
N ILE A 108 1.26 2.03 3.39
CA ILE A 108 1.38 0.57 3.31
C ILE A 108 0.04 -0.03 2.90
N ALA A 109 -1.05 0.36 3.58
CA ALA A 109 -2.38 -0.13 3.27
C ALA A 109 -2.80 0.21 1.83
N ALA A 110 -2.60 1.47 1.41
CA ALA A 110 -2.86 1.89 0.04
C ALA A 110 -2.09 1.06 -1.00
N SER A 111 -0.77 0.88 -0.81
CA SER A 111 0.10 0.23 -1.80
C SER A 111 0.07 -1.31 -1.78
N ARG A 112 -0.19 -1.94 -0.64
CA ARG A 112 -0.10 -3.40 -0.48
C ARG A 112 -1.44 -4.10 -0.24
N LEU A 113 -2.47 -3.40 0.24
CA LEU A 113 -3.79 -4.01 0.45
C LEU A 113 -4.74 -3.54 -0.64
N TYR A 114 -4.99 -2.24 -0.71
CA TYR A 114 -6.00 -1.70 -1.63
C TYR A 114 -5.53 -1.65 -3.09
N ALA A 115 -4.23 -1.51 -3.36
CA ALA A 115 -3.72 -1.56 -4.74
C ALA A 115 -3.56 -2.98 -5.32
N GLN A 116 -3.77 -4.05 -4.55
CA GLN A 116 -3.63 -5.44 -5.04
C GLN A 116 -4.94 -6.06 -5.55
N VAL A 117 -5.99 -5.26 -5.67
CA VAL A 117 -7.28 -5.70 -6.20
C VAL A 117 -7.22 -5.81 -7.72
N PRO A 118 -7.80 -6.86 -8.36
CA PRO A 118 -7.78 -7.05 -9.81
C PRO A 118 -8.78 -6.12 -10.54
N VAL A 119 -8.76 -4.82 -10.22
CA VAL A 119 -9.59 -3.77 -10.85
C VAL A 119 -8.68 -2.58 -11.14
N GLU A 120 -8.36 -2.36 -12.40
CA GLU A 120 -7.32 -1.37 -12.81
C GLU A 120 -7.57 0.03 -12.27
N ASP A 121 -8.81 0.53 -12.35
CA ASP A 121 -9.16 1.89 -11.91
C ASP A 121 -8.90 2.09 -10.41
N LYS A 122 -9.16 1.03 -9.62
CA LYS A 122 -8.93 1.01 -8.17
C LYS A 122 -7.44 0.97 -7.85
N GLN A 123 -6.67 0.18 -8.59
CA GLN A 123 -5.22 0.19 -8.50
C GLN A 123 -4.67 1.59 -8.82
N ARG A 124 -5.07 2.18 -9.96
CA ARG A 124 -4.66 3.52 -10.38
C ARG A 124 -5.01 4.58 -9.32
N ALA A 125 -6.20 4.54 -8.73
CA ALA A 125 -6.62 5.46 -7.68
C ALA A 125 -5.72 5.39 -6.44
N MET A 126 -5.37 4.18 -5.97
CA MET A 126 -4.49 4.01 -4.82
C MET A 126 -3.05 4.39 -5.13
N LEU A 127 -2.55 4.07 -6.33
CA LEU A 127 -1.23 4.50 -6.77
C LEU A 127 -1.13 6.02 -6.86
N ALA A 128 -2.16 6.69 -7.39
CA ALA A 128 -2.24 8.14 -7.45
C ALA A 128 -2.22 8.76 -6.04
N PHE A 129 -2.97 8.18 -5.09
CA PHE A 129 -2.94 8.61 -3.70
C PHE A 129 -1.53 8.49 -3.09
N VAL A 130 -0.85 7.36 -3.27
CA VAL A 130 0.54 7.18 -2.79
C VAL A 130 1.49 8.18 -3.44
N TYR A 131 1.34 8.44 -4.74
CA TYR A 131 2.13 9.42 -5.47
C TYR A 131 1.93 10.86 -4.96
N GLU A 132 0.69 11.28 -4.72
CA GLU A 132 0.40 12.59 -4.12
C GLU A 132 1.03 12.73 -2.72
N GLN A 133 0.88 11.68 -1.90
CA GLN A 133 1.41 11.67 -0.54
C GLN A 133 2.94 11.58 -0.50
N PHE A 134 3.59 11.00 -1.51
CA PHE A 134 5.05 10.90 -1.58
C PHE A 134 5.73 12.27 -1.47
N PHE A 135 5.20 13.30 -2.12
CA PHE A 135 5.80 14.65 -2.12
C PHE A 135 5.83 15.33 -0.75
N SER A 136 5.00 14.89 0.20
CA SER A 136 5.02 15.44 1.57
C SER A 136 6.25 15.02 2.37
N ASP A 137 6.79 13.82 2.11
CA ASP A 137 8.02 13.34 2.74
C ASP A 137 8.72 12.30 1.83
N PRO A 138 9.38 12.76 0.75
CA PRO A 138 9.97 11.86 -0.26
C PRO A 138 11.00 10.89 0.33
N ASN A 139 11.79 11.35 1.30
CA ASN A 139 12.90 10.59 1.86
C ASN A 139 12.45 9.46 2.81
N ARG A 140 11.22 9.51 3.32
CA ARG A 140 10.64 8.41 4.11
C ARG A 140 9.61 7.58 3.34
N ARG A 141 8.88 8.21 2.41
CA ARG A 141 7.76 7.58 1.69
C ARG A 141 8.16 6.91 0.37
N TRP A 142 9.43 6.99 -0.03
CA TRP A 142 9.94 6.34 -1.25
C TRP A 142 9.62 4.83 -1.37
N PRO A 143 9.62 3.99 -0.30
CA PRO A 143 9.37 2.56 -0.47
C PRO A 143 7.96 2.27 -0.99
N TRP A 144 6.98 3.09 -0.61
CA TRP A 144 5.59 2.92 -1.04
C TRP A 144 5.42 3.33 -2.51
N LEU A 145 6.16 4.35 -2.95
CA LEU A 145 6.16 4.72 -4.36
C LEU A 145 6.91 3.70 -5.23
N VAL A 146 7.99 3.09 -4.72
CA VAL A 146 8.66 1.95 -5.38
C VAL A 146 7.68 0.80 -5.61
N HIS A 147 6.88 0.45 -4.60
CA HIS A 147 5.82 -0.54 -4.78
C HIS A 147 4.83 -0.12 -5.87
N GLY A 148 4.48 1.17 -5.94
CA GLY A 148 3.64 1.70 -7.01
C GLY A 148 4.25 1.59 -8.41
N VAL A 149 5.56 1.78 -8.55
CA VAL A 149 6.28 1.55 -9.82
C VAL A 149 6.15 0.09 -10.26
N ILE A 150 6.36 -0.86 -9.34
CA ILE A 150 6.28 -2.30 -9.62
C ILE A 150 4.86 -2.68 -10.03
N LEU A 151 3.84 -2.20 -9.29
CA LEU A 151 2.42 -2.44 -9.61
C LEU A 151 2.04 -1.84 -10.97
N ALA A 152 2.45 -0.60 -11.25
CA ALA A 152 2.20 0.04 -12.54
C ALA A 152 2.83 -0.76 -13.70
N ARG A 153 4.05 -1.24 -13.52
CA ARG A 153 4.78 -2.02 -14.54
C ARG A 153 4.19 -3.41 -14.78
N HIS A 154 3.89 -4.16 -13.72
CA HIS A 154 3.56 -5.59 -13.83
C HIS A 154 2.06 -5.89 -13.80
N SER A 155 1.30 -5.19 -12.95
CA SER A 155 -0.15 -5.41 -12.83
C SER A 155 -0.91 -4.61 -13.88
N LEU A 156 -0.70 -3.28 -13.91
CA LEU A 156 -1.37 -2.39 -14.85
C LEU A 156 -0.78 -2.41 -16.26
N LYS A 157 0.45 -2.94 -16.41
CA LYS A 157 1.23 -2.91 -17.67
C LYS A 157 1.39 -1.50 -18.25
N ASP A 158 1.32 -0.49 -17.40
CA ASP A 158 1.44 0.93 -17.74
C ASP A 158 2.87 1.38 -17.46
N VAL A 159 3.74 1.11 -18.42
CA VAL A 159 5.17 1.46 -18.35
C VAL A 159 5.39 2.98 -18.26
N PRO A 160 4.65 3.84 -19.00
CA PRO A 160 4.73 5.30 -18.82
C PRO A 160 4.42 5.76 -17.40
N LEU A 161 3.38 5.20 -16.76
CA LEU A 161 3.05 5.51 -15.37
C LEU A 161 4.16 5.04 -14.41
N ALA A 162 4.71 3.85 -14.63
CA ALA A 162 5.84 3.34 -13.86
C ALA A 162 7.06 4.27 -13.97
N LEU A 163 7.37 4.76 -15.18
CA LEU A 163 8.46 5.71 -15.41
C LEU A 163 8.22 7.04 -14.68
N LYS A 164 6.99 7.59 -14.74
CA LYS A 164 6.62 8.82 -14.03
C LYS A 164 6.91 8.72 -12.53
N TYR A 165 6.53 7.61 -11.92
CA TYR A 165 6.75 7.36 -10.49
C TYR A 165 8.23 7.16 -10.17
N ALA A 166 8.95 6.40 -10.99
CA ALA A 166 10.38 6.18 -10.81
C ALA A 166 11.18 7.50 -10.91
N GLN A 167 10.86 8.35 -11.89
CA GLN A 167 11.49 9.67 -12.05
C GLN A 167 11.23 10.59 -10.86
N ALA A 168 10.04 10.51 -10.24
CA ALA A 168 9.75 11.27 -9.02
C ALA A 168 10.64 10.81 -7.86
N ILE A 169 10.88 9.50 -7.71
CA ILE A 169 11.84 8.96 -6.72
C ILE A 169 13.24 9.50 -7.00
N THR A 170 13.74 9.36 -8.24
CA THR A 170 15.07 9.84 -8.66
C THR A 170 15.29 11.34 -8.39
N SER A 171 14.23 12.13 -8.53
CA SER A 171 14.29 13.59 -8.42
C SER A 171 14.14 14.10 -6.98
N HIS A 172 13.30 13.47 -6.16
CA HIS A 172 12.91 14.01 -4.85
C HIS A 172 13.43 13.20 -3.66
N ALA A 173 13.71 11.91 -3.81
CA ALA A 173 14.22 11.06 -2.73
C ALA A 173 15.76 11.05 -2.71
N THR A 174 16.36 12.20 -2.39
CA THR A 174 17.84 12.39 -2.38
C THR A 174 18.47 12.21 -1.00
N GLY A 175 17.71 11.75 -0.01
CA GLY A 175 18.19 11.54 1.35
C GLY A 175 19.29 10.46 1.44
N PRO A 176 20.17 10.53 2.46
CA PRO A 176 21.29 9.60 2.62
C PRO A 176 20.85 8.16 2.86
N HIS A 177 19.63 7.94 3.36
CA HIS A 177 19.07 6.61 3.61
C HIS A 177 18.34 6.01 2.40
N VAL A 178 18.23 6.74 1.29
CA VAL A 178 17.59 6.23 0.07
C VAL A 178 18.64 5.45 -0.72
N PRO A 179 18.46 4.15 -0.95
CA PRO A 179 19.46 3.35 -1.66
C PRO A 179 19.53 3.76 -3.14
N TYR A 180 20.72 3.64 -3.74
CA TYR A 180 20.94 4.05 -5.14
C TYR A 180 20.02 3.33 -6.13
N TRP A 181 19.82 2.02 -5.94
CA TRP A 181 18.91 1.23 -6.79
C TRP A 181 17.50 1.84 -6.90
N ALA A 182 16.98 2.46 -5.84
CA ALA A 182 15.64 3.07 -5.86
C ALA A 182 15.63 4.34 -6.73
N ARG A 183 16.75 5.07 -6.77
CA ARG A 183 16.94 6.25 -7.62
C ARG A 183 17.21 5.85 -9.07
N ASP A 184 17.82 4.69 -9.30
CA ASP A 184 18.20 4.22 -10.64
C ASP A 184 17.08 3.47 -11.37
N MET A 185 15.97 3.16 -10.69
CA MET A 185 14.82 2.46 -11.30
C MET A 185 14.34 3.11 -12.60
N SER A 186 14.39 4.44 -12.69
CA SER A 186 13.98 5.17 -13.89
C SER A 186 14.91 4.92 -15.08
N ILE A 187 16.20 4.66 -14.84
CA ILE A 187 17.18 4.28 -15.88
C ILE A 187 16.78 2.92 -16.47
N ILE A 188 16.52 1.94 -15.59
CA ILE A 188 16.13 0.58 -16.00
C ILE A 188 14.85 0.60 -16.83
N ILE A 189 13.84 1.36 -16.38
CA ILE A 189 12.57 1.47 -17.11
C ILE A 189 12.76 2.13 -18.48
N LEU A 190 13.61 3.16 -18.58
CA LEU A 190 13.92 3.79 -19.88
C LEU A 190 14.63 2.82 -20.84
N GLU A 191 15.55 2.01 -20.34
CA GLU A 191 16.19 0.97 -21.17
C GLU A 191 15.20 -0.08 -21.65
N ASP A 192 14.30 -0.53 -20.78
CA ASP A 192 13.25 -1.50 -21.12
C ASP A 192 12.28 -0.93 -22.18
N MET A 193 12.05 0.39 -22.18
CA MET A 193 11.28 1.09 -23.22
C MET A 193 12.07 1.28 -24.54
N GLY A 194 13.35 0.95 -24.57
CA GLY A 194 14.24 1.23 -25.71
C GLY A 194 14.67 2.70 -25.84
N GLU A 195 14.38 3.52 -24.83
CA GLU A 195 14.62 4.97 -24.77
C GLU A 195 16.04 5.27 -24.27
N LEU A 196 17.03 4.68 -24.95
CA LEU A 196 18.43 4.69 -24.53
C LEU A 196 19.03 6.11 -24.43
N GLU A 197 18.62 7.03 -25.30
CA GLU A 197 19.07 8.42 -25.25
C GLU A 197 18.56 9.14 -24.00
N LYS A 198 17.31 8.89 -23.61
CA LYS A 198 16.74 9.44 -22.38
C LYS A 198 17.44 8.86 -21.14
N ALA A 199 17.73 7.56 -21.16
CA ALA A 199 18.50 6.90 -20.10
C ALA A 199 19.92 7.52 -19.97
N ARG A 200 20.62 7.70 -21.09
CA ARG A 200 21.94 8.34 -21.16
C ARG A 200 21.91 9.77 -20.61
N ALA A 201 20.94 10.57 -21.04
CA ALA A 201 20.77 11.94 -20.58
C ALA A 201 20.49 12.02 -19.08
N LEU A 202 19.68 11.09 -18.55
CA LEU A 202 19.39 11.00 -17.12
C LEU A 202 20.63 10.67 -16.30
N ILE A 203 21.41 9.65 -16.70
CA ILE A 203 22.68 9.30 -16.03
C ILE A 203 23.64 10.49 -16.03
N GLY A 204 23.77 11.17 -17.18
CA GLY A 204 24.60 12.38 -17.28
C GLY A 204 24.14 13.49 -16.33
N LYS A 205 22.83 13.67 -16.15
CA LYS A 205 22.26 14.63 -15.18
C LYS A 205 22.58 14.23 -13.73
N LEU A 206 22.45 12.95 -13.39
CA LEU A 206 22.76 12.44 -12.04
C LEU A 206 24.24 12.64 -11.69
N LEU A 207 25.15 12.31 -12.62
CA LEU A 207 26.59 12.52 -12.43
C LEU A 207 26.96 14.00 -12.28
N LYS A 208 26.27 14.90 -12.99
CA LYS A 208 26.48 16.36 -12.87
C LYS A 208 25.92 16.96 -11.59
N ARG A 209 24.88 16.37 -11.01
CA ARG A 209 24.20 16.88 -9.80
C ARG A 209 25.10 16.83 -8.56
N GLY A 210 26.08 15.91 -8.53
CA GLY A 210 27.10 15.84 -7.48
C GLY A 210 26.60 15.41 -6.11
N ASP A 211 25.35 14.97 -5.99
CA ASP A 211 24.74 14.44 -4.77
C ASP A 211 25.10 12.96 -4.51
N ILE A 212 25.80 12.34 -5.46
CA ILE A 212 26.32 10.98 -5.35
C ILE A 212 27.75 11.06 -4.83
N THR A 213 27.91 10.79 -3.54
CA THR A 213 29.20 10.85 -2.84
C THR A 213 29.96 9.53 -2.86
N ASP A 214 29.28 8.40 -3.10
CA ASP A 214 29.92 7.09 -3.13
C ASP A 214 30.71 6.88 -4.43
N PRO A 215 32.03 6.60 -4.36
CA PRO A 215 32.86 6.39 -5.55
C PRO A 215 32.43 5.18 -6.38
N GLY A 216 31.89 4.13 -5.74
CA GLY A 216 31.42 2.91 -6.41
C GLY A 216 30.20 3.19 -7.28
N GLU A 217 29.25 3.95 -6.76
CA GLU A 217 28.06 4.38 -7.50
C GLU A 217 28.42 5.27 -8.70
N VAL A 218 29.34 6.23 -8.51
CA VAL A 218 29.83 7.07 -9.62
C VAL A 218 30.46 6.22 -10.72
N LEU A 219 31.25 5.20 -10.35
CA LEU A 219 31.86 4.28 -11.32
C LEU A 219 30.81 3.42 -12.03
N PHE A 220 29.82 2.91 -11.30
CA PHE A 220 28.70 2.15 -11.85
C PHE A 220 27.95 2.95 -12.91
N LEU A 221 27.55 4.18 -12.59
CA LEU A 221 26.84 5.06 -13.52
C LEU A 221 27.69 5.44 -14.74
N LYS A 222 29.00 5.68 -14.57
CA LYS A 222 29.91 5.92 -15.71
C LYS A 222 30.00 4.72 -16.63
N LYS A 223 30.19 3.52 -16.09
CA LYS A 223 30.23 2.28 -16.88
C LYS A 223 28.92 2.05 -17.63
N LYS A 224 27.79 2.30 -16.95
CA LYS A 224 26.46 2.21 -17.54
C LYS A 224 26.27 3.22 -18.69
N LEU A 225 26.76 4.45 -18.53
CA LEU A 225 26.74 5.48 -19.56
C LEU A 225 27.49 5.05 -20.83
N GLU A 226 28.68 4.45 -20.66
CA GLU A 226 29.49 3.93 -21.77
C GLU A 226 28.84 2.74 -22.47
N GLU A 227 28.22 1.83 -21.71
CA GLU A 227 27.47 0.69 -22.26
C GLU A 227 26.30 1.15 -23.12
N ILE A 228 25.50 2.09 -22.61
CA ILE A 228 24.37 2.67 -23.36
C ILE A 228 24.89 3.40 -24.61
N GLY A 229 25.98 4.16 -24.50
CA GLY A 229 26.60 4.83 -25.64
C GLY A 229 27.04 3.87 -26.75
N ARG A 230 27.62 2.71 -26.39
CA ARG A 230 27.98 1.67 -27.35
C ARG A 230 26.76 1.07 -28.04
N ARG A 231 25.68 0.79 -27.29
CA ARG A 231 24.41 0.24 -27.84
C ARG A 231 23.71 1.21 -28.80
N ILE A 232 23.80 2.51 -28.54
CA ILE A 232 23.30 3.56 -29.43
C ILE A 232 24.13 3.59 -30.71
N GLY A 233 25.47 3.63 -30.62
CA GLY A 233 26.36 3.70 -31.79
C GLY A 233 26.41 2.44 -32.66
N SER A 234 25.89 1.31 -32.16
CA SER A 234 25.73 0.07 -32.91
C SER A 234 24.39 -0.09 -33.63
N ARG A 235 23.47 0.88 -33.51
CA ARG A 235 22.20 0.94 -34.26
C ARG A 235 22.34 1.85 -35.48
#